data_AF-A0AAU0UJ01-F1
#
_entry.id   AF-A0AAU0UJ01-F1
#
_cell.length_a   1.000
_cell.length_b   1.000
_cell.length_c   1.000
_cell.angle_alpha   90.00
_cell.angle_beta   90.00
_cell.angle_gamma   90.00
#
_symmetry.space_group_name_H-M   'P 1'
#
loop_
_entity.id
_entity.type
_entity.pdbx_description
1 polymer ?
#
loop_
_entity_poly.entity_id
_entity_poly.type
_entity_poly.pdbx_seq_one_letter_code
_entity_poly.pdbx_strand_id
1 'polypeptide(L)' 'MSELGTAACAKCDMCGKEVQSNMSCTVMLNDQNDKEEACWCVCPECAAKFKNEVQDFYKDIIDEEK' A
#
# COMPACT_ATOMS: atom_id res chain seq x y z
N MET A 1 -20.30 5.46 -2.27
CA MET A 1 -19.34 5.98 -1.28
C MET A 1 -19.26 4.91 -0.20
N SER A 2 -18.33 3.96 -0.34
CA SER A 2 -18.18 2.88 0.65
C SER A 2 -17.08 3.28 1.61
N GLU A 3 -17.50 3.65 2.81
CA GLU A 3 -16.66 3.98 3.95
C GLU A 3 -15.91 2.69 4.36
N LEU A 4 -14.67 2.52 3.89
CA LEU A 4 -13.74 1.57 4.51
C LEU A 4 -13.43 2.11 5.90
N GLY A 5 -14.13 1.57 6.90
CA GLY A 5 -13.88 1.81 8.30
C GLY A 5 -12.39 1.64 8.60
N THR A 6 -11.78 2.72 9.07
CA THR A 6 -10.43 2.78 9.63
C THR A 6 -10.33 1.82 10.81
N ALA A 7 -10.02 0.55 10.55
CA ALA A 7 -9.40 -0.30 11.55
C ALA A 7 -8.00 0.27 11.79
N ALA A 8 -7.87 1.14 12.79
CA ALA A 8 -6.59 1.68 13.21
C ALA A 8 -5.75 0.53 13.80
N CYS A 9 -4.72 0.11 13.07
CA CYS A 9 -3.75 -0.84 13.58
C CYS A 9 -2.79 -0.14 14.54
N ALA A 10 -2.35 -0.85 15.59
CA ALA A 10 -1.40 -0.32 16.58
C ALA A 10 0.07 -0.43 16.13
N LYS A 11 0.35 -1.18 15.07
CA LYS A 11 1.70 -1.46 14.56
C LYS A 11 1.71 -1.39 13.03
N CYS A 12 2.81 -0.89 12.48
CA CYS A 12 3.07 -0.87 11.04
C CYS A 12 3.84 -2.14 10.62
N ASP A 13 3.33 -2.88 9.64
CA ASP A 13 3.97 -4.09 9.12
C ASP A 13 5.19 -3.79 8.25
N MET A 14 5.25 -2.59 7.65
CA MET A 14 6.37 -2.18 6.78
C MET A 14 7.64 -1.81 7.54
N CYS A 15 7.51 -1.17 8.71
CA CYS A 15 8.66 -0.71 9.49
C CYS A 15 8.74 -1.28 10.90
N GLY A 16 7.75 -2.07 11.33
CA GLY A 16 7.69 -2.72 12.62
C GLY A 16 7.42 -1.80 13.82
N LYS A 17 7.28 -0.49 13.61
CA LYS A 17 7.02 0.49 14.69
C LYS A 17 5.61 0.34 15.25
N GLU A 18 5.48 0.46 16.58
CA GLU A 18 4.19 0.61 17.26
C GLU A 18 3.70 2.06 17.09
N VAL A 19 2.94 2.29 16.03
CA VAL A 19 2.39 3.58 15.65
C VAL A 19 1.03 3.37 15.00
N GLN A 20 0.13 4.35 15.16
CA GLN A 20 -1.17 4.34 14.50
C GLN A 20 -0.99 4.16 12.99
N SER A 21 -1.55 3.08 12.47
CA SER A 21 -1.43 2.65 11.09
C SER A 21 -2.81 2.35 10.52
N ASN A 22 -2.95 2.45 9.20
CA ASN A 22 -4.19 2.13 8.50
C ASN A 22 -4.03 0.84 7.72
N MET A 23 -5.10 0.05 7.62
CA MET A 23 -5.13 -1.10 6.72
C MET A 23 -5.08 -0.62 5.26
N SER A 24 -4.16 -1.19 4.48
CA SER A 24 -4.02 -0.96 3.04
C SER A 24 -3.92 -2.32 2.36
N CYS A 25 -4.73 -2.54 1.32
CA CYS A 25 -4.76 -3.79 0.58
C CYS A 25 -4.24 -3.59 -0.84
N THR A 26 -3.50 -4.57 -1.35
CA THR A 26 -3.07 -4.60 -2.75
C THR A 26 -3.39 -5.93 -3.40
N VAL A 27 -3.47 -5.90 -4.72
CA VAL A 27 -3.65 -7.10 -5.52
C VAL A 27 -2.27 -7.69 -5.82
N MET A 28 -2.10 -8.95 -5.46
CA MET A 28 -0.93 -9.76 -5.79
C MET A 28 -1.33 -10.93 -6.70
N LEU A 29 -0.33 -11.53 -7.34
CA LEU A 29 -0.51 -12.79 -8.06
C LEU A 29 0.00 -13.93 -7.19
N ASN A 30 -0.77 -15.00 -7.05
CA ASN A 30 -0.33 -16.21 -6.36
C ASN A 30 0.55 -17.08 -7.28
N ASP A 31 1.02 -18.22 -6.77
CA ASP A 31 1.87 -19.17 -7.53
C ASP A 31 1.19 -19.77 -8.78
N GLN A 32 -0.12 -19.61 -8.91
CA GLN A 32 -0.93 -20.06 -10.05
C GLN A 32 -1.25 -18.92 -11.03
N ASN A 33 -0.72 -17.71 -10.81
CA ASN A 33 -1.05 -16.47 -11.52
C ASN A 33 -2.49 -15.99 -11.35
N ASP A 34 -3.19 -16.43 -10.30
CA ASP A 34 -4.49 -15.88 -9.95
C ASP A 34 -4.33 -14.62 -9.11
N LYS A 35 -5.27 -13.68 -9.26
CA LYS A 35 -5.30 -12.43 -8.48
C LYS A 35 -5.79 -12.72 -7.07
N GLU A 36 -5.00 -12.34 -6.08
CA GLU A 36 -5.34 -12.39 -4.66
C GLU A 36 -5.20 -10.99 -4.04
N GLU A 37 -6.00 -10.68 -3.02
CA GLU A 37 -5.87 -9.44 -2.27
C GLU A 37 -5.14 -9.71 -0.96
N ALA A 38 -4.05 -8.98 -0.73
CA ALA A 38 -3.31 -9.04 0.52
C ALA A 38 -3.32 -7.66 1.19
N CYS A 39 -3.61 -7.66 2.50
CA CYS A 39 -3.76 -6.45 3.30
C CYS A 39 -2.67 -6.35 4.36
N TRP A 40 -2.22 -5.13 4.61
CA TRP A 40 -1.16 -4.80 5.56
C TRP A 40 -1.47 -3.50 6.29
N CYS A 41 -1.04 -3.43 7.55
CA CYS A 41 -1.11 -2.22 8.35
C CYS A 41 0.07 -1.31 8.01
N VAL A 42 -0.21 -0.13 7.45
CA VAL A 42 0.81 0.82 6.99
C VAL A 42 0.66 2.15 7.70
N CYS A 43 1.74 2.63 8.30
CA CYS A 43 1.77 3.97 8.89
C CYS A 43 1.85 5.06 7.80
N PRO A 44 1.42 6.30 8.10
CA PRO A 44 1.43 7.38 7.12
C PRO A 44 2.81 7.66 6.49
N GLU A 45 3.90 7.52 7.26
CA GLU A 45 5.27 7.70 6.76
C GLU A 45 5.62 6.68 5.67
N CYS A 46 5.35 5.39 5.94
CA CYS A 46 5.61 4.32 4.99
C CYS A 46 4.70 4.42 3.75
N ALA A 47 3.44 4.80 3.93
CA ALA A 47 2.51 5.03 2.82
C ALA A 47 2.98 6.17 1.90
N ALA A 48 3.45 7.29 2.47
CA ALA A 48 3.99 8.40 1.71
C ALA A 48 5.26 8.03 0.95
N LYS A 49 6.17 7.28 1.60
CA LYS A 49 7.41 6.80 0.99
C LYS A 49 7.12 5.86 -0.18
N PHE A 50 6.23 4.89 -0.01
CA PHE A 50 5.84 3.97 -1.08
C PHE A 50 5.24 4.71 -2.26
N LYS A 51 4.33 5.67 -2.00
CA LYS A 51 3.73 6.49 -3.06
C LYS A 51 4.80 7.23 -3.87
N ASN A 52 5.74 7.89 -3.21
CA ASN A 52 6.79 8.63 -3.89
C ASN A 52 7.72 7.70 -4.67
N GLU A 53 8.17 6.59 -4.08
CA GLU A 53 9.08 5.64 -4.76
C GLU A 53 8.42 4.98 -5.97
N VAL A 54 7.15 4.57 -5.86
CA VAL A 54 6.40 4.01 -6.99
C VAL A 54 6.15 5.08 -8.06
N GLN A 55 5.70 6.27 -7.67
CA GLN A 55 5.46 7.35 -8.62
C GLN A 55 6.74 7.77 -9.35
N ASP A 56 7.87 7.85 -8.65
CA ASP A 56 9.15 8.23 -9.24
C ASP A 56 9.71 7.12 -10.13
N PHE A 57 9.59 5.84 -9.73
CA PHE A 57 10.07 4.71 -10.55
C PHE A 57 9.24 4.53 -11.82
N TYR A 58 7.92 4.65 -11.73
CA TYR A 58 7.03 4.54 -12.88
C TYR A 58 6.78 5.88 -13.58
N LYS A 59 7.43 6.96 -13.14
CA LYS A 59 7.24 8.31 -13.69
C LYS A 59 7.38 8.32 -15.21
N ASP A 60 8.47 7.72 -15.70
CA ASP A 60 8.80 7.69 -17.11
C ASP A 60 7.78 6.86 -17.92
N ILE A 61 7.24 5.78 -17.34
CA ILE A 61 6.22 4.93 -17.97
C ILE A 61 4.84 5.60 -17.96
N ILE A 62 4.51 6.32 -16.89
CA ILE A 62 3.22 7.02 -16.74
C ILE A 62 3.17 8.29 -17.61
N ASP A 63 4.30 8.98 -17.79
CA ASP A 63 4.38 10.20 -18.58
C ASP A 63 4.43 9.94 -20.10
N GLU A 64 4.79 8.73 -20.55
CA GLU A 64 4.73 8.31 -21.97
C GLU A 64 3.29 8.05 -22.48
N GLU A 65 2.31 7.90 -21.58
CA GLU A 65 0.88 7.70 -21.91
C GLU A 65 0.08 9.03 -22.01
N LYS A 66 0.76 10.18 -22.14
CA LYS A 66 0.15 11.51 -22.37
C LYS A 66 0.53 12.12 -23.71
#